data_AF-A0A351CDE2-F1
#
_entry.id   AF-A0A351CDE2-F1
#
_cell.length_a   1.000
_cell.length_b   1.000
_cell.length_c   1.000
_cell.angle_alpha   90.00
_cell.angle_beta   90.00
_cell.angle_gamma   90.00
#
_symmetry.space_group_name_H-M   'P 1'
#
loop_
_entity.id
_entity.type
_entity.pdbx_description
1 polymer ?
#
loop_
_entity_poly.entity_id
_entity_poly.type
_entity_poly.pdbx_seq_one_letter_code
_entity_poly.pdbx_strand_id
1 'polypeptide(L)'
;MSRDDVFMSTFAELKIEAIKAFGYFGEWVFDEWKKLNDTFFYGENIVGEIIWAATPQDRSLGCYFPDKNLIVLHKTLMRPVYPTITLNWEPRHLNKRKVSDVLLHEMIHQRVHQTGGWEGENSHNNLRFVNEVNRITKLLGIDINAKVIQWQTIHGKITPCVKSGCLNIEELSNFPYSSRSHSYYYGQS
;
A
#
# COMPACT_ATOMS: atom_id res chain seq x y z
N MET A 1 -24.26 21.70 -22.38
CA MET A 1 -23.05 22.21 -21.71
C MET A 1 -22.44 21.07 -20.94
N SER A 2 -21.15 20.81 -21.16
CA SER A 2 -20.36 19.69 -20.62
C SER A 2 -20.37 19.67 -19.08
N ARG A 3 -20.86 18.58 -18.46
CA ARG A 3 -20.12 17.62 -17.61
C ARG A 3 -18.97 18.21 -16.80
N ASP A 4 -19.28 18.43 -15.52
CA ASP A 4 -18.48 18.11 -14.33
C ASP A 4 -17.03 18.59 -14.30
N ASP A 5 -16.84 19.87 -13.96
CA ASP A 5 -15.64 20.30 -13.23
C ASP A 5 -15.67 19.65 -11.83
N VAL A 6 -15.22 18.40 -11.76
CA VAL A 6 -14.89 17.77 -10.48
C VAL A 6 -13.67 18.51 -9.94
N PHE A 7 -13.89 19.47 -9.05
CA PHE A 7 -12.83 20.08 -8.24
C PHE A 7 -12.13 18.95 -7.46
N MET A 8 -11.01 18.47 -7.98
CA MET A 8 -10.14 17.56 -7.24
C MET A 8 -9.39 18.38 -6.20
N SER A 9 -9.57 18.04 -4.93
CA SER A 9 -8.85 18.67 -3.82
C SER A 9 -7.34 18.58 -4.06
N THR A 10 -6.64 19.66 -3.80
CA THR A 10 -5.18 19.72 -3.88
C THR A 10 -4.53 18.88 -2.78
N PHE A 11 -3.25 18.54 -2.95
CA PHE A 11 -2.47 17.86 -1.91
C PHE A 11 -2.51 18.61 -0.58
N ALA A 12 -2.41 19.95 -0.61
CA ALA A 12 -2.42 20.78 0.58
C ALA A 12 -3.76 20.71 1.32
N GLU A 13 -4.88 20.77 0.59
CA GLU A 13 -6.23 20.65 1.18
C GLU A 13 -6.46 19.27 1.80
N LEU A 14 -6.10 18.20 1.09
CA LEU A 14 -6.21 16.83 1.61
C LEU A 14 -5.36 16.63 2.87
N LYS A 15 -4.14 17.16 2.88
CA LYS A 15 -3.27 17.12 4.07
C LYS A 15 -3.87 17.90 5.24
N ILE A 16 -4.45 19.09 5.00
CA ILE A 16 -5.13 19.88 6.03
C ILE A 16 -6.30 19.10 6.64
N GLU A 17 -7.14 18.47 5.82
CA GLU A 17 -8.26 17.67 6.33
C GLU A 17 -7.79 16.44 7.12
N ALA A 18 -6.72 15.77 6.67
CA ALA A 18 -6.12 14.68 7.42
C ALA A 18 -5.55 15.13 8.78
N ILE A 19 -4.94 16.32 8.84
CA ILE A 19 -4.46 16.92 10.10
C ILE A 19 -5.63 17.24 11.03
N LYS A 20 -6.72 17.81 10.52
CA LYS A 20 -7.92 18.08 11.32
C LYS A 20 -8.51 16.80 11.91
N ALA A 21 -8.53 15.72 11.13
CA ALA A 21 -9.12 14.45 11.54
C ALA A 21 -8.22 13.61 12.46
N PHE A 22 -6.90 13.62 12.21
CA PHE A 22 -5.96 12.66 12.82
C PHE A 22 -4.70 13.30 13.41
N GLY A 23 -4.62 14.63 13.47
CA GLY A 23 -3.48 15.37 14.01
C GLY A 23 -2.17 15.00 13.30
N TYR A 24 -1.12 14.80 14.09
CA TYR A 24 0.21 14.47 13.57
C TYR A 24 0.28 13.14 12.79
N PHE A 25 -0.67 12.21 12.98
CA PHE A 25 -0.73 10.99 12.15
C PHE A 25 -1.19 11.30 10.73
N GLY A 26 -2.14 12.23 10.59
CA GLY A 26 -2.60 12.73 9.30
C GLY A 26 -1.51 13.52 8.58
N GLU A 27 -0.79 14.37 9.31
CA GLU A 27 0.39 15.05 8.75
C GLU A 27 1.43 14.07 8.22
N TRP A 28 1.86 13.15 9.09
CA TRP A 28 2.96 12.23 8.81
C TRP A 28 2.66 11.30 7.63
N VAL A 29 1.42 10.78 7.51
CA VAL A 29 1.10 9.85 6.42
C VAL A 29 1.10 10.52 5.06
N PHE A 30 0.71 11.80 4.96
CA PHE A 30 0.79 12.56 3.72
C PHE A 30 2.24 12.89 3.34
N ASP A 31 3.09 13.19 4.33
CA ASP A 31 4.52 13.40 4.09
C ASP A 31 5.21 12.10 3.64
N GLU A 32 4.88 10.98 4.26
CA GLU A 32 5.40 9.68 3.83
C GLU A 32 4.86 9.28 2.46
N TRP A 33 3.57 9.51 2.17
CA TRP A 33 3.01 9.29 0.82
C TRP A 33 3.78 10.10 -0.23
N LYS A 34 4.05 11.39 0.04
CA LYS A 34 4.78 12.24 -0.91
C LYS A 34 6.18 11.71 -1.15
N LYS A 35 6.91 11.37 -0.08
CA LYS A 35 8.25 10.78 -0.18
C LYS A 35 8.25 9.47 -0.97
N LEU A 36 7.29 8.58 -0.71
CA LEU A 36 7.14 7.32 -1.45
C LEU A 36 6.79 7.58 -2.93
N ASN A 37 5.93 8.55 -3.21
CA ASN A 37 5.55 8.92 -4.58
C ASN A 37 6.77 9.42 -5.37
N ASP A 38 7.54 10.34 -4.78
CA ASP A 38 8.75 10.89 -5.39
C ASP A 38 9.81 9.80 -5.60
N THR A 39 9.96 8.87 -4.64
CA THR A 39 10.99 7.82 -4.67
C THR A 39 10.65 6.66 -5.61
N PHE A 40 9.42 6.15 -5.52
CA PHE A 40 9.02 4.92 -6.19
C PHE A 40 8.17 5.18 -7.42
N PHE A 41 7.48 6.31 -7.55
CA PHE A 41 6.56 6.54 -8.66
C PHE A 41 6.88 7.83 -9.44
N TYR A 42 8.10 8.37 -9.26
CA TYR A 42 8.58 9.58 -9.95
C TYR A 42 7.68 10.81 -9.75
N GLY A 43 6.93 10.85 -8.65
CA GLY A 43 5.97 11.91 -8.37
C GLY A 43 4.69 11.84 -9.21
N GLU A 44 4.46 10.75 -9.96
CA GLU A 44 3.39 10.67 -10.95
C GLU A 44 2.03 10.22 -10.38
N ASN A 45 1.97 9.58 -9.20
CA ASN A 45 0.66 9.26 -8.63
C ASN A 45 -0.07 10.55 -8.26
N ILE A 46 -1.35 10.60 -8.57
CA ILE A 46 -2.25 11.68 -8.15
C ILE A 46 -2.73 11.35 -6.74
N VAL A 47 -2.46 12.23 -5.78
CA VAL A 47 -2.91 12.06 -4.40
C VAL A 47 -4.44 12.04 -4.33
N GLY A 48 -4.96 11.26 -3.38
CA GLY A 48 -6.34 11.38 -2.94
C GLY A 48 -6.40 11.30 -1.43
N GLU A 49 -7.58 11.08 -0.87
CA GLU A 49 -7.74 11.05 0.58
C GLU A 49 -6.98 9.85 1.19
N ILE A 50 -6.34 10.06 2.34
CA ILE A 50 -5.69 9.01 3.13
C ILE A 50 -6.24 9.09 4.55
N ILE A 51 -6.93 8.05 5.00
CA ILE A 51 -7.59 8.03 6.31
C ILE A 51 -7.18 6.84 7.17
N TRP A 52 -7.38 6.99 8.47
CA TRP A 52 -7.22 5.91 9.44
C TRP A 52 -8.58 5.37 9.85
N ALA A 53 -8.94 4.16 9.40
CA ALA A 53 -10.23 3.55 9.69
C ALA A 53 -10.14 2.03 9.83
N ALA A 54 -11.27 1.36 10.04
CA ALA A 54 -11.35 -0.08 9.83
C ALA A 54 -11.33 -0.35 8.31
N THR A 55 -10.60 -1.37 7.88
CA THR A 55 -10.58 -1.82 6.48
C THR A 55 -11.78 -2.73 6.24
N PRO A 56 -12.19 -2.95 4.97
CA PRO A 56 -13.29 -3.87 4.67
C PRO A 56 -13.11 -5.22 5.36
N GLN A 57 -14.10 -5.61 6.17
CA GLN A 57 -14.12 -6.86 6.93
C GLN A 57 -12.98 -7.03 7.96
N ASP A 58 -12.19 -5.98 8.23
CA ASP A 58 -11.04 -6.00 9.15
C ASP A 58 -10.00 -7.09 8.81
N ARG A 59 -9.82 -7.36 7.51
CA ARG A 59 -8.94 -8.45 7.01
C ARG A 59 -7.58 -7.99 6.51
N SER A 60 -7.37 -6.68 6.33
CA SER A 60 -6.12 -6.12 5.80
C SER A 60 -5.66 -4.89 6.57
N LEU A 61 -4.37 -4.59 6.51
CA LEU A 61 -3.80 -3.40 7.14
C LEU A 61 -3.96 -2.12 6.29
N GLY A 62 -4.24 -2.28 5.00
CA GLY A 62 -4.48 -1.21 4.04
C GLY A 62 -5.56 -1.61 3.03
N CYS A 63 -6.20 -0.62 2.40
CA CYS A 63 -7.09 -0.83 1.27
C CYS A 63 -7.18 0.44 0.41
N TYR A 64 -6.99 0.29 -0.90
CA TYR A 64 -7.26 1.33 -1.88
C TYR A 64 -8.65 1.18 -2.51
N PHE A 65 -9.37 2.30 -2.62
CA PHE A 65 -10.68 2.42 -3.27
C PHE A 65 -10.55 3.26 -4.55
N PRO A 66 -10.51 2.62 -5.73
CA PRO A 66 -10.30 3.30 -7.02
C PRO A 66 -11.27 4.45 -7.30
N ASP A 67 -12.57 4.22 -7.14
CA ASP A 67 -13.63 5.18 -7.49
C ASP A 67 -13.54 6.51 -6.73
N LYS A 68 -12.87 6.52 -5.58
CA LYS A 68 -12.69 7.70 -4.73
C LYS A 68 -11.25 8.18 -4.65
N ASN A 69 -10.32 7.47 -5.32
CA ASN A 69 -8.89 7.62 -5.12
C ASN A 69 -8.50 7.63 -3.63
N LEU A 70 -9.11 6.77 -2.81
CA LEU A 70 -9.00 6.78 -1.35
C LEU A 70 -8.11 5.65 -0.86
N ILE A 71 -7.14 5.96 0.00
CA ILE A 71 -6.38 4.96 0.75
C ILE A 71 -6.89 4.93 2.19
N VAL A 72 -7.29 3.74 2.65
CA VAL A 72 -7.64 3.49 4.05
C VAL A 72 -6.52 2.68 4.69
N LEU A 73 -5.88 3.24 5.71
CA LEU A 73 -4.94 2.53 6.57
C LEU A 73 -5.64 2.08 7.85
N HIS A 74 -5.38 0.83 8.26
CA HIS A 74 -6.04 0.26 9.43
C HIS A 74 -5.60 0.96 10.71
N LYS A 75 -6.55 1.30 11.60
CA LYS A 75 -6.24 1.96 12.90
C LYS A 75 -5.27 1.17 13.79
N THR A 76 -5.13 -0.15 13.61
CA THR A 76 -4.14 -0.94 14.35
C THR A 76 -2.70 -0.56 14.02
N LEU A 77 -2.45 0.02 12.85
CA LEU A 77 -1.14 0.56 12.48
C LEU A 77 -0.75 1.78 13.32
N MET A 78 -1.72 2.48 13.91
CA MET A 78 -1.46 3.59 14.83
C MET A 78 -0.98 3.12 16.22
N ARG A 79 -1.00 1.81 16.49
CA ARG A 79 -0.61 1.28 17.79
C ARG A 79 0.91 1.44 17.99
N PRO A 80 1.33 1.85 19.19
CA PRO A 80 2.74 1.97 19.51
C PRO A 80 3.46 0.61 19.49
N VAL A 81 4.75 0.61 19.15
CA VAL A 81 5.64 -0.53 19.40
C VAL A 81 6.08 -0.49 20.86
N TYR A 82 5.77 -1.54 21.62
CA TYR A 82 6.15 -1.66 23.03
C TYR A 82 7.66 -1.95 23.22
N PRO A 83 8.27 -1.51 24.33
CA PRO A 83 7.67 -0.80 25.46
C PRO A 83 7.60 0.72 25.23
N THR A 84 6.42 1.33 25.41
CA THR A 84 6.30 2.80 25.47
C THR A 84 6.16 3.26 26.91
N ILE A 85 7.10 4.10 27.35
CA ILE A 85 7.11 4.76 28.66
C ILE A 85 6.11 5.92 28.76
N THR A 86 5.46 6.31 27.66
CA THR A 86 4.47 7.40 27.62
C THR A 86 3.15 6.91 27.01
N LEU A 87 2.03 7.26 27.63
CA LEU A 87 0.67 7.00 27.12
C LEU A 87 0.29 7.89 25.92
N ASN A 88 1.12 8.88 25.57
CA ASN A 88 0.85 9.80 24.48
C ASN A 88 0.95 9.10 23.12
N TRP A 89 -0.17 9.05 22.41
CA TRP A 89 -0.26 8.56 21.04
C TRP A 89 0.37 9.57 20.08
N GLU A 90 1.65 9.39 19.81
CA GLU A 90 2.44 10.24 18.91
C GLU A 90 3.01 9.41 17.75
N PRO A 91 3.15 9.99 16.53
CA PRO A 91 3.70 9.26 15.37
C PRO A 91 5.11 8.70 15.56
N ARG A 92 5.88 9.25 16.51
CA ARG A 92 7.22 8.72 16.85
C ARG A 92 7.18 7.29 17.40
N HIS A 93 6.03 6.85 17.93
CA HIS A 93 5.85 5.50 18.46
C HIS A 93 5.30 4.50 17.42
N LEU A 94 4.96 4.97 16.21
CA LEU A 94 4.55 4.10 15.11
C LEU A 94 5.69 3.15 14.72
N ASN A 95 5.32 1.96 14.30
CA ASN A 95 6.20 1.19 13.42
C ASN A 95 6.20 1.83 12.02
N LYS A 96 6.93 2.95 11.86
CA LYS A 96 6.94 3.74 10.62
C LYS A 96 7.29 2.91 9.40
N ARG A 97 8.21 1.95 9.53
CA ARG A 97 8.58 1.03 8.44
C ARG A 97 7.38 0.17 8.00
N LYS A 98 6.66 -0.42 8.95
CA LYS A 98 5.46 -1.23 8.65
C LYS A 98 4.36 -0.38 8.02
N VAL A 99 4.10 0.82 8.54
CA VAL A 99 3.11 1.72 7.96
C VAL A 99 3.49 2.15 6.55
N SER A 100 4.77 2.49 6.32
CA SER A 100 5.27 2.90 5.01
C SER A 100 5.13 1.78 3.98
N ASP A 101 5.41 0.53 4.37
CA ASP A 101 5.28 -0.63 3.49
C ASP A 101 3.81 -0.94 3.15
N VAL A 102 2.89 -0.81 4.13
CA VAL A 102 1.45 -0.94 3.85
C VAL A 102 0.98 0.19 2.93
N LEU A 103 1.39 1.43 3.19
CA LEU A 103 1.07 2.57 2.34
C LEU A 103 1.61 2.37 0.92
N LEU A 104 2.85 1.91 0.78
CA LEU A 104 3.46 1.61 -0.50
C LEU A 104 2.67 0.53 -1.27
N HIS A 105 2.17 -0.51 -0.60
CA HIS A 105 1.28 -1.51 -1.21
C HIS A 105 0.04 -0.85 -1.83
N GLU A 106 -0.67 -0.02 -1.06
CA GLU A 106 -1.87 0.66 -1.56
C GLU A 106 -1.54 1.66 -2.68
N MET A 107 -0.37 2.29 -2.64
CA MET A 107 0.10 3.17 -3.71
C MET A 107 0.41 2.41 -5.02
N ILE A 108 0.73 1.11 -4.97
CA ILE A 108 0.85 0.28 -6.17
C ILE A 108 -0.54 0.10 -6.80
N HIS A 109 -1.57 -0.21 -6.00
CA HIS A 109 -2.96 -0.27 -6.51
C HIS A 109 -3.40 1.06 -7.11
N GLN A 110 -3.08 2.17 -6.44
CA GLN A 110 -3.32 3.52 -6.94
C GLN A 110 -2.64 3.75 -8.30
N ARG A 111 -1.36 3.39 -8.43
CA ARG A 111 -0.63 3.52 -9.69
C ARG A 111 -1.25 2.70 -10.81
N VAL A 112 -1.57 1.43 -10.53
CA VAL A 112 -2.20 0.53 -11.50
C VAL A 112 -3.54 1.10 -11.96
N HIS A 113 -4.35 1.61 -11.05
CA HIS A 113 -5.62 2.24 -11.41
C HIS A 113 -5.43 3.48 -12.28
N GLN A 114 -4.58 4.42 -11.86
CA GLN A 114 -4.37 5.70 -12.54
C GLN A 114 -3.72 5.56 -13.93
N THR A 115 -3.04 4.44 -14.21
CA THR A 115 -2.40 4.16 -15.51
C THR A 115 -3.23 3.26 -16.42
N GLY A 116 -4.48 2.95 -16.07
CA GLY A 116 -5.40 2.20 -16.92
C GLY A 116 -6.15 1.06 -16.24
N GLY A 117 -6.05 0.90 -14.92
CA GLY A 117 -6.71 -0.19 -14.20
C GLY A 117 -5.95 -1.51 -14.28
N TRP A 118 -6.46 -2.53 -13.59
CA TRP A 118 -5.95 -3.88 -13.76
C TRP A 118 -6.70 -4.60 -14.88
N GLU A 119 -5.95 -5.39 -15.64
CA GLU A 119 -6.47 -6.32 -16.63
C GLU A 119 -6.04 -7.72 -16.21
N GLY A 120 -7.00 -8.56 -15.82
CA GLY A 120 -6.73 -9.90 -15.30
C GLY A 120 -7.75 -10.35 -14.28
N GLU A 121 -7.36 -11.37 -13.53
CA GLU A 121 -8.26 -12.08 -12.61
C GLU A 121 -8.57 -11.26 -11.35
N ASN A 122 -7.58 -10.57 -10.79
CA ASN A 122 -7.77 -9.72 -9.61
C ASN A 122 -6.73 -8.59 -9.53
N SER A 123 -6.94 -7.70 -8.56
CA SER A 123 -6.13 -6.49 -8.30
C SER A 123 -4.66 -6.76 -7.98
N HIS A 124 -4.33 -7.95 -7.47
CA HIS A 124 -2.97 -8.33 -7.07
C HIS A 124 -2.28 -9.24 -8.09
N ASN A 125 -3.06 -10.04 -8.83
CA ASN A 125 -2.59 -10.99 -9.85
C ASN A 125 -2.88 -10.49 -11.28
N ASN A 126 -2.24 -9.40 -11.66
CA ASN A 126 -2.30 -8.85 -13.01
C ASN A 126 -0.93 -8.32 -13.44
N LEU A 127 -0.74 -8.17 -14.76
CA LEU A 127 0.55 -7.81 -15.34
C LEU A 127 1.07 -6.46 -14.83
N ARG A 128 0.20 -5.47 -14.67
CA ARG A 128 0.57 -4.10 -14.25
C ARG A 128 1.05 -4.11 -12.80
N PHE A 129 0.30 -4.75 -11.89
CA PHE A 129 0.70 -4.90 -10.49
C PHE A 129 2.04 -5.64 -10.35
N VAL A 130 2.18 -6.77 -11.05
CA VAL A 130 3.43 -7.56 -11.05
C VAL A 130 4.62 -6.76 -11.57
N ASN A 131 4.42 -5.95 -12.62
CA ASN A 131 5.49 -5.09 -13.15
C ASN A 131 5.92 -4.03 -12.13
N GLU A 132 4.98 -3.41 -11.41
CA GLU A 132 5.30 -2.46 -10.35
C GLU A 132 6.04 -3.13 -9.19
N VAL A 133 5.62 -4.32 -8.76
CA VAL A 133 6.33 -5.10 -7.73
C VAL A 133 7.79 -5.37 -8.14
N ASN A 134 8.01 -5.88 -9.36
CA ASN A 134 9.35 -6.16 -9.88
C ASN A 134 10.22 -4.91 -10.07
N ARG A 135 9.61 -3.75 -10.31
CA ARG A 135 10.33 -2.48 -10.43
C ARG A 135 10.72 -1.96 -9.04
N ILE A 136 9.76 -1.94 -8.12
CA ILE A 136 9.94 -1.43 -6.75
C ILE A 136 10.90 -2.31 -5.95
N THR A 137 10.86 -3.64 -6.12
CA THR A 137 11.75 -4.53 -5.37
C THR A 137 13.24 -4.24 -5.59
N LYS A 138 13.61 -3.85 -6.82
CA LYS A 138 14.98 -3.43 -7.15
C LYS A 138 15.39 -2.17 -6.39
N LEU A 139 14.47 -1.20 -6.30
CA LEU A 139 14.67 0.04 -5.56
C LEU A 139 14.73 -0.19 -4.04
N LEU A 140 14.01 -1.20 -3.54
CA LEU A 140 14.03 -1.60 -2.14
C LEU A 140 15.23 -2.49 -1.77
N GLY A 141 16.04 -2.92 -2.75
CA GLY A 141 17.15 -3.85 -2.56
C GLY A 141 16.72 -5.24 -2.10
N ILE A 142 15.51 -5.68 -2.48
CA ILE A 142 14.96 -7.00 -2.12
C ILE A 142 15.08 -7.93 -3.32
N ASP A 143 15.67 -9.11 -3.11
CA ASP A 143 15.80 -10.16 -4.12
C ASP A 143 14.55 -11.06 -4.16
N ILE A 144 13.53 -10.62 -4.89
CA ILE A 144 12.32 -11.40 -5.19
C ILE A 144 11.97 -11.24 -6.67
N ASN A 145 11.14 -12.17 -7.16
CA ASN A 145 10.58 -12.13 -8.49
C ASN A 145 9.07 -12.31 -8.42
N ALA A 146 8.31 -11.48 -9.12
CA ALA A 146 6.87 -11.63 -9.25
C ALA A 146 6.50 -12.01 -10.69
N LYS A 147 5.53 -12.90 -10.84
CA LYS A 147 4.92 -13.25 -12.13
C LYS A 147 3.42 -13.39 -11.95
N VAL A 148 2.68 -13.12 -13.02
CA VAL A 148 1.25 -13.44 -13.06
C VAL A 148 1.09 -14.95 -12.86
N ILE A 149 0.34 -15.33 -11.83
CA ILE A 149 0.07 -16.70 -11.45
C ILE A 149 -1.04 -17.21 -12.36
N GLN A 150 -0.77 -18.31 -13.07
CA GLN A 150 -1.77 -19.00 -13.89
C GLN A 150 -2.44 -20.09 -13.06
N TRP A 151 -3.72 -20.34 -13.32
CA TRP A 151 -4.46 -21.42 -12.67
C TRP A 151 -4.64 -22.59 -13.63
N GLN A 152 -4.40 -23.80 -13.14
CA GLN A 152 -4.57 -25.02 -13.92
C GLN A 152 -5.38 -26.06 -13.15
N THR A 153 -6.13 -26.87 -13.88
CA THR A 153 -6.85 -28.00 -13.31
C THR A 153 -5.92 -29.21 -13.22
N ILE A 154 -5.53 -29.58 -12.01
CA ILE A 154 -4.69 -30.75 -11.72
C ILE A 154 -5.54 -31.75 -10.93
N HIS A 155 -5.75 -32.96 -11.47
CA HIS A 155 -6.60 -33.98 -10.85
C HIS A 155 -8.01 -33.47 -10.45
N GLY A 156 -8.63 -32.65 -11.30
CA GLY A 156 -9.96 -32.08 -11.05
C GLY A 156 -10.00 -30.90 -10.07
N LYS A 157 -8.85 -30.46 -9.55
CA LYS A 157 -8.74 -29.31 -8.65
C LYS A 157 -8.03 -28.14 -9.32
N ILE A 158 -8.65 -26.96 -9.29
CA ILE A 158 -8.01 -25.72 -9.73
C ILE A 158 -6.88 -25.38 -8.74
N THR A 159 -5.65 -25.32 -9.25
CA THR A 159 -4.44 -25.12 -8.45
C THR A 159 -3.62 -23.97 -9.06
N PRO A 160 -3.08 -23.05 -8.24
CA PRO A 160 -2.22 -21.98 -8.74
C PRO A 160 -0.86 -22.56 -9.14
N CYS A 161 -0.42 -22.27 -10.36
CA CYS A 161 0.88 -22.65 -10.89
C CYS A 161 1.90 -21.54 -10.63
N VAL A 162 2.48 -21.53 -9.44
CA VAL A 162 3.54 -20.59 -9.07
C VAL A 162 4.86 -21.07 -9.67
N LYS A 163 5.50 -20.25 -10.50
CA LYS A 163 6.82 -20.55 -11.05
C LYS A 163 7.84 -20.59 -9.90
N SER A 164 8.72 -21.60 -9.89
CA SER A 164 9.81 -21.69 -8.91
C SER A 164 10.60 -20.37 -8.81
N GLY A 165 10.82 -19.92 -7.57
CA GLY A 165 11.50 -18.66 -7.25
C GLY A 165 10.64 -17.40 -7.42
N CYS A 166 9.34 -17.52 -7.70
CA CYS A 166 8.42 -16.38 -7.74
C CYS A 166 7.51 -16.35 -6.51
N LEU A 167 7.03 -15.15 -6.16
CA LEU A 167 6.05 -14.97 -5.09
C LEU A 167 4.76 -15.75 -5.37
N ASN A 168 4.22 -16.38 -4.33
CA ASN A 168 2.87 -16.94 -4.35
C ASN A 168 1.80 -15.83 -4.17
N ILE A 169 0.51 -16.20 -4.24
CA ILE A 169 -0.59 -15.22 -4.20
C ILE A 169 -0.68 -14.47 -2.87
N GLU A 170 -0.38 -15.14 -1.75
CA GLU A 170 -0.40 -14.54 -0.42
C GLU A 170 0.76 -13.57 -0.25
N GLU A 171 1.96 -13.96 -0.70
CA GLU A 171 3.13 -13.10 -0.68
C GLU A 171 2.96 -11.88 -1.57
N LEU A 172 2.43 -12.06 -2.79
CA LEU A 172 2.15 -10.97 -3.73
C LEU A 172 1.11 -10.01 -3.17
N SER A 173 0.05 -10.54 -2.56
CA SER A 173 -1.01 -9.75 -1.91
C SER A 173 -0.53 -8.96 -0.69
N ASN A 174 0.61 -9.34 -0.10
CA ASN A 174 1.18 -8.68 1.07
C ASN A 174 2.52 -7.98 0.76
N PHE A 175 2.94 -7.86 -0.50
CA PHE A 175 4.18 -7.17 -0.85
C PHE A 175 4.09 -5.67 -0.49
N PRO A 176 5.13 -5.00 0.03
CA PRO A 176 6.46 -5.52 0.32
C PRO A 176 6.58 -6.18 1.70
N TYR A 177 5.52 -6.16 2.52
CA TYR A 177 5.53 -6.72 3.87
C TYR A 177 5.94 -8.19 3.93
N SER A 178 5.41 -9.01 3.02
CA SER A 178 5.77 -10.43 2.87
C SER A 178 7.24 -10.67 2.53
N SER A 179 7.93 -9.68 1.98
CA SER A 179 9.29 -9.79 1.43
C SER A 179 10.35 -9.14 2.32
N ARG A 180 9.97 -8.67 3.52
CA ARG A 180 10.87 -8.09 4.51
C ARG A 180 11.05 -9.03 5.70
N SER A 181 12.26 -9.02 6.27
CA SER A 181 12.52 -9.78 7.50
C SER A 181 11.77 -9.17 8.69
N HIS A 182 11.50 -9.98 9.71
CA HIS A 182 10.96 -9.48 10.98
C HIS A 182 11.86 -8.40 11.60
N SER A 183 13.18 -8.57 11.51
CA SER A 183 14.16 -7.60 12.02
C SER A 183 14.12 -6.26 11.30
N TYR A 184 13.65 -6.20 10.05
CA TYR A 184 13.43 -4.92 9.38
C TYR A 184 12.38 -4.08 10.11
N TYR A 185 11.32 -4.69 10.65
CA TYR A 185 10.26 -3.97 11.35
C TYR A 185 10.50 -3.79 12.84
N TYR A 186 11.20 -4.73 13.49
CA TYR A 186 11.27 -4.82 14.95
C TYR A 186 12.69 -4.93 15.50
N GLY A 187 13.70 -4.97 14.62
CA GLY A 187 15.10 -4.92 15.04
C GLY A 187 15.43 -3.55 15.60
N GLN A 188 16.17 -3.51 16.71
CA GLN A 188 16.70 -2.27 17.25
C GLN A 188 17.70 -1.69 16.24
N SER A 189 17.44 -0.46 15.81
CA SER A 189 18.39 0.41 15.11
C SER A 189 19.08 1.32 16.10
#